data_AF-A0A9D6R8Q4-F1
#
_entry.id   AF-A0A9D6R8Q4-F1
#
_cell.length_a   1.000
_cell.length_b   1.000
_cell.length_c   1.000
_cell.angle_alpha   90.00
_cell.angle_beta   90.00
_cell.angle_gamma   90.00
#
_symmetry.space_group_name_H-M   'P 1'
#
loop_
_entity.id
_entity.type
_entity.pdbx_description
1 polymer ?
#
loop_
_entity_poly.entity_id
_entity_poly.type
_entity_poly.pdbx_seq_one_letter_code
_entity_poly.pdbx_strand_id
1 'polypeptide(L)'
;MSEAPKHLVILQPSGRRGYVEHGESLRAAARELGVEIESICAENATCGKCKVLVEEGVFARYNVESRRDHLSPVEADEAAY
;
A
#
# COMPACT_ATOMS: atom_id res chain seq x y z
N MET A 1 12.41 -22.47 2.31
CA MET A 1 12.31 -21.10 1.78
C MET A 1 11.17 -20.46 2.55
N SER A 2 11.50 -19.57 3.47
CA SER A 2 10.61 -19.06 4.51
C SER A 2 9.43 -18.34 3.88
N GLU A 3 8.22 -18.79 4.18
CA GLU A 3 6.97 -18.15 3.72
C GLU A 3 6.89 -16.76 4.38
N ALA A 4 7.14 -15.71 3.60
CA ALA A 4 7.00 -14.34 4.09
C ALA A 4 5.52 -14.11 4.48
N PRO A 5 5.24 -13.49 5.63
CA PRO A 5 3.86 -13.26 6.04
C PRO A 5 3.13 -12.44 4.98
N LYS A 6 1.93 -12.85 4.61
CA LYS A 6 1.11 -12.13 3.63
C LYS A 6 0.17 -11.17 4.34
N HIS A 7 0.00 -9.97 3.79
CA HIS A 7 -0.85 -8.92 4.33
C HIS A 7 -2.03 -8.67 3.39
N LEU A 8 -3.23 -8.48 3.92
CA LEU A 8 -4.40 -8.16 3.10
C LEU A 8 -4.42 -6.65 2.83
N VAL A 9 -4.27 -6.25 1.57
CA VAL A 9 -4.38 -4.85 1.13
C VAL A 9 -5.67 -4.65 0.37
N ILE A 10 -6.36 -3.54 0.66
CA ILE A 10 -7.61 -3.14 0.02
C ILE A 10 -7.42 -1.72 -0.52
N LEU A 11 -7.61 -1.57 -1.83
CA LEU A 11 -7.45 -0.30 -2.53
C LEU A 11 -8.84 0.29 -2.80
N GLN A 12 -9.04 1.51 -2.32
CA GLN A 12 -10.24 2.31 -2.56
C GLN A 12 -9.89 3.49 -3.49
N PRO A 13 -10.83 3.96 -4.34
CA PRO A 13 -12.23 3.54 -4.45
C PRO A 13 -12.46 2.31 -5.37
N SER A 14 -11.42 1.77 -6.00
CA SER A 14 -11.54 0.69 -7.00
C SER A 14 -12.11 -0.63 -6.44
N GLY A 15 -12.08 -0.83 -5.12
CA GLY A 15 -12.59 -2.04 -4.48
C GLY A 15 -11.69 -3.26 -4.67
N ARG A 16 -10.52 -3.09 -5.27
CA ARG A 16 -9.54 -4.16 -5.49
C ARG A 16 -8.91 -4.55 -4.16
N ARG A 17 -8.73 -5.84 -3.96
CA ARG A 17 -8.14 -6.40 -2.74
C ARG A 17 -7.36 -7.66 -3.05
N GLY A 18 -6.31 -7.91 -2.28
CA GLY A 18 -5.58 -9.16 -2.33
C GLY A 18 -4.47 -9.21 -1.30
N TYR A 19 -3.80 -10.36 -1.27
CA TYR A 19 -2.71 -10.61 -0.35
C TYR A 19 -1.38 -10.22 -0.99
N VAL A 20 -0.61 -9.39 -0.28
CA VAL A 20 0.70 -8.89 -0.69
C VAL A 20 1.76 -9.51 0.20
N GLU A 21 2.99 -9.63 -0.29
CA GLU A 21 4.08 -10.18 0.53
C GLU A 21 4.58 -9.13 1.53
N HIS A 22 5.10 -9.58 2.67
CA HIS A 22 5.72 -8.66 3.63
C HIS A 22 6.96 -8.00 3.02
N GLY A 23 7.03 -6.68 3.15
CA GLY A 23 8.10 -5.86 2.55
C GLY A 23 7.79 -5.41 1.12
N GLU A 24 6.68 -5.85 0.53
CA GLU A 24 6.22 -5.35 -0.76
C GLU A 24 5.69 -3.90 -0.64
N SER A 25 6.03 -3.05 -1.61
CA SER A 25 5.55 -1.67 -1.64
C SER A 25 4.06 -1.61 -2.03
N LEU A 26 3.32 -0.64 -1.48
CA LEU A 26 1.91 -0.44 -1.86
C LEU A 26 1.73 -0.13 -3.35
N ARG A 27 2.75 0.44 -3.99
CA ARG A 27 2.77 0.67 -5.44
C ARG A 27 2.86 -0.64 -6.22
N ALA A 28 3.76 -1.54 -5.81
CA ALA A 28 3.88 -2.87 -6.42
C ALA A 28 2.58 -3.65 -6.23
N ALA A 29 2.07 -3.69 -5.00
CA ALA A 29 0.78 -4.29 -4.66
C ALA A 29 -0.37 -3.75 -5.51
N ALA A 30 -0.46 -2.42 -5.69
CA ALA A 30 -1.48 -1.82 -6.54
C ALA A 30 -1.39 -2.29 -7.98
N ARG A 31 -0.18 -2.36 -8.54
CA ARG A 31 0.06 -2.88 -9.89
C ARG A 31 -0.36 -4.34 -10.01
N GLU A 32 -0.04 -5.18 -9.03
CA GLU A 32 -0.45 -6.59 -9.01
C GLU A 32 -1.96 -6.77 -8.91
N LEU A 33 -2.63 -5.92 -8.12
CA LEU A 33 -4.08 -5.91 -7.97
C LEU A 33 -4.82 -5.27 -9.17
N GLY A 34 -4.08 -4.79 -10.18
CA GLY A 34 -4.63 -4.15 -11.36
C GLY A 34 -5.20 -2.76 -11.10
N VAL A 35 -4.66 -2.05 -10.10
CA VAL A 35 -4.92 -0.64 -9.83
C VAL A 35 -3.77 0.17 -10.42
N GLU A 36 -4.10 1.02 -11.39
CA GLU A 36 -3.12 1.85 -12.06
C GLU A 36 -2.83 3.10 -11.22
N ILE A 37 -1.64 3.12 -10.61
CA ILE A 37 -1.11 4.28 -9.90
C ILE A 37 0.01 4.88 -10.75
N GLU A 38 -0.09 6.15 -11.11
CA GLU A 38 0.97 6.83 -11.84
C GLU A 38 2.27 6.85 -11.02
N SER A 39 3.32 6.25 -11.57
CA SER A 39 4.64 6.26 -10.97
C SER A 39 5.71 6.29 -12.05
N ILE A 40 6.29 7.48 -12.27
CA ILE A 40 7.43 7.65 -13.17
C ILE A 40 8.77 7.35 -12.49
N CYS A 41 8.81 7.48 -11.15
CA CYS A 41 10.03 7.35 -10.37
C CYS A 41 10.33 5.92 -9.91
N ALA A 42 9.46 4.94 -10.20
CA ALA A 42 9.67 3.51 -9.95
C ALA A 42 10.30 3.19 -8.56
N GLU A 43 9.70 3.72 -7.48
CA GLU A 43 10.11 3.54 -6.06
C GLU A 43 11.25 4.41 -5.56
N ASN A 44 11.79 5.31 -6.38
CA ASN A 44 12.83 6.25 -5.94
C ASN A 44 12.28 7.44 -5.11
N ALA A 45 10.99 7.47 -4.78
CA ALA A 45 10.33 8.54 -4.02
C ALA A 45 10.53 9.99 -4.54
N THR A 46 11.00 10.19 -5.78
CA THR A 46 11.32 11.53 -6.32
C THR A 46 10.16 12.26 -6.98
N CYS A 47 9.01 11.60 -7.17
CA CYS A 47 7.90 12.13 -7.96
C CYS A 47 6.61 12.37 -7.18
N GLY A 48 6.42 11.76 -6.00
CA GLY A 48 5.22 11.95 -5.17
C GLY A 48 3.88 11.60 -5.83
N LYS A 49 3.87 10.92 -6.98
CA LYS A 49 2.65 10.60 -7.73
C LYS A 49 1.90 9.39 -7.21
N CYS A 50 2.60 8.46 -6.57
CA CYS A 50 2.03 7.23 -6.03
C CYS A 50 1.58 7.34 -4.57
N LYS A 51 1.26 8.56 -4.12
CA LYS A 51 0.77 8.77 -2.76
C LYS A 51 -0.57 8.09 -2.56
N VAL A 52 -0.71 7.51 -1.37
CA VAL A 52 -1.94 6.87 -0.92
C VAL A 52 -2.35 7.48 0.41
N LEU A 53 -3.66 7.50 0.66
CA LEU A 53 -4.20 7.85 1.96
C LEU A 53 -4.43 6.56 2.73
N VAL A 54 -3.81 6.46 3.91
CA VAL A 54 -4.03 5.36 4.84
C VAL A 54 -5.25 5.71 5.67
N GLU A 55 -6.37 5.04 5.39
CA GLU A 55 -7.57 5.16 6.20
C GLU A 55 -7.42 4.31 7.47
N GLU A 56 -7.44 4.94 8.63
CA GLU A 56 -7.29 4.27 9.93
C GLU A 56 -8.67 4.00 10.55
N GLY A 57 -8.90 2.76 10.98
CA GLY A 57 -10.17 2.35 11.58
C GLY A 57 -10.50 0.87 11.42
N VAL A 58 -11.64 0.47 11.98
CA VAL A 58 -12.16 -0.88 11.87
C VAL A 58 -13.18 -0.95 10.74
N PHE A 59 -12.80 -1.63 9.66
CA PHE A 59 -13.65 -1.83 8.50
C PHE A 59 -14.37 -3.18 8.58
N ALA A 60 -15.47 -3.22 9.35
CA ALA A 60 -16.27 -4.44 9.55
C ALA A 60 -16.75 -5.08 8.24
N ARG A 61 -17.06 -4.27 7.22
CA ARG A 61 -17.45 -4.74 5.87
C ARG A 61 -16.38 -5.63 5.22
N TYR A 62 -15.11 -5.37 5.53
CA TYR A 62 -13.98 -6.09 4.97
C TYR A 62 -13.32 -7.02 5.98
N ASN A 63 -13.78 -7.02 7.24
CA ASN A 63 -13.16 -7.72 8.36
C ASN A 63 -11.67 -7.38 8.49
N VAL A 64 -11.33 -6.10 8.32
CA VAL A 64 -9.96 -5.59 8.40
C VAL A 64 -9.92 -4.45 9.42
N GLU A 65 -8.90 -4.48 10.26
CA GLU A 65 -8.48 -3.34 11.04
C GLU A 65 -7.30 -2.68 10.32
N SER A 66 -7.47 -1.42 9.94
CA SER A 66 -6.43 -0.63 9.30
C SER A 66 -5.86 0.35 10.30
N ARG A 67 -4.53 0.35 10.45
CA ARG A 67 -3.79 1.25 11.33
C ARG A 67 -2.54 1.69 10.61
N ARG A 68 -2.07 2.91 10.88
CA ARG A 68 -0.80 3.37 10.32
C ARG A 68 0.39 2.50 10.71
N ASP A 69 0.32 1.90 11.89
CA ASP A 69 1.34 0.96 12.41
C ASP A 69 1.42 -0.37 11.64
N HIS A 70 0.49 -0.66 10.72
CA HIS A 70 0.59 -1.81 9.82
C HIS A 70 1.48 -1.54 8.60
N LEU A 71 1.93 -0.30 8.42
CA LEU A 71 2.82 0.13 7.35
C LEU A 71 4.17 0.56 7.95
N SER A 72 5.19 0.63 7.09
CA SER A 72 6.44 1.28 7.45
C SER A 72 6.21 2.75 7.79
N PRO A 73 7.06 3.36 8.64
CA PRO A 73 7.04 4.80 8.83
C PRO A 73 7.26 5.51 7.49
N VAL A 74 6.72 6.73 7.38
CA VAL A 74 6.95 7.57 6.19
C VAL A 74 8.40 8.04 6.24
N GLU A 75 9.14 7.75 5.19
CA GLU A 75 10.55 8.15 5.07
C GLU A 75 10.68 9.62 4.63
N ALA A 76 11.85 10.23 4.85
CA ALA A 76 12.09 11.64 4.55
C ALA A 76 11.82 11.99 3.06
N ASP A 77 12.18 11.08 2.15
CA ASP A 77 11.97 11.24 0.72
C ASP A 77 10.48 11.20 0.33
N GLU A 78 9.67 10.45 1.08
CA GLU A 78 8.22 10.37 0.89
C GLU A 78 7.49 11.59 1.49
N ALA A 79 7.99 12.12 2.61
CA ALA A 79 7.43 13.30 3.28
C ALA A 79 7.74 14.62 2.56
N ALA A 80 8.77 14.65 1.70
CA ALA A 80 9.20 15.83 0.96
C ALA A 80 8.20 16.32 -0.10
N TYR A 81 7.19 15.50 -0.41
CA TYR A 81 6.19 15.80 -1.44
C TYR A 81 4.80 15.80 -0.85
#